data_AF-A0A7W3ZMT7-F1
#
_entry.id   AF-A0A7W3ZMT7-F1
#
_cell.length_a   1.000
_cell.length_b   1.000
_cell.length_c   1.000
_cell.angle_alpha   90.00
_cell.angle_beta   90.00
_cell.angle_gamma   90.00
#
_symmetry.space_group_name_H-M   'P 1'
#
loop_
_entity.id
_entity.type
_entity.pdbx_description
1 polymer ?
#
loop_
_entity_poly.entity_id
_entity_poly.type
_entity_poly.pdbx_seq_one_letter_code
_entity_poly.pdbx_strand_id
1 'polypeptide(L)'
;MTVVPGPEAGWERAEEYQGGKRNPAFQMSVWEYATRGFRVIGGLDVSLPDLAARLRLDVERGWCDLGTVDAAMFKVRGIDFALSRAEGNPAPDVHVWAAREQEDAEAALDVLLSSLGVGREVLTFWGDPDSGYTTQ
;
A
#
# COMPACT_ATOMS: atom_id res chain seq x y z
N MET A 1 -3.98 17.01 -5.60
CA MET A 1 -3.27 16.10 -6.53
C MET A 1 -1.77 16.23 -6.32
N THR A 2 -1.26 15.46 -5.36
CA THR A 2 0.18 15.31 -5.15
C THR A 2 0.72 14.35 -6.20
N VAL A 3 1.88 14.66 -6.79
CA VAL A 3 2.49 13.84 -7.84
C VAL A 3 3.39 12.81 -7.18
N VAL A 4 3.10 11.53 -7.38
CA VAL A 4 4.03 10.44 -7.03
C VAL A 4 5.12 10.38 -8.09
N PRO A 5 6.40 10.28 -7.71
CA PRO A 5 7.48 10.12 -8.68
C PRO A 5 7.32 8.82 -9.50
N GLY A 6 7.96 8.77 -10.67
CA GLY A 6 8.06 7.51 -11.42
C GLY A 6 8.94 6.46 -10.71
N PRO A 7 8.96 5.21 -11.19
CA PRO A 7 9.90 4.19 -10.70
C PRO A 7 11.35 4.61 -10.99
N GLU A 8 12.28 4.27 -10.10
CA GLU A 8 13.70 4.59 -10.33
C GLU A 8 14.33 3.75 -11.45
N ALA A 9 15.35 4.32 -12.10
CA ALA A 9 16.03 3.67 -13.21
C ALA A 9 16.79 2.41 -12.77
N GLY A 10 16.30 1.25 -13.22
CA GLY A 10 16.89 -0.06 -12.96
C GLY A 10 16.20 -0.85 -11.85
N TRP A 11 15.09 -0.37 -11.30
CA TRP A 11 14.23 -1.21 -10.45
C TRP A 11 13.59 -2.34 -11.27
N GLU A 12 13.69 -3.57 -10.76
CA GLU A 12 12.99 -4.75 -11.27
C GLU A 12 11.49 -4.70 -10.93
N ARG A 13 10.68 -5.58 -11.53
CA ARG A 13 9.28 -5.71 -11.11
C ARG A 13 9.20 -6.22 -9.67
N ALA A 14 8.13 -5.88 -8.97
CA ALA A 14 7.98 -6.30 -7.58
C ALA A 14 7.88 -7.83 -7.45
N GLU A 15 7.38 -8.56 -8.46
CA GLU A 15 7.31 -10.03 -8.45
C GLU A 15 8.65 -10.75 -8.76
N GLU A 16 9.68 -10.03 -9.23
CA GLU A 16 10.93 -10.62 -9.70
C GLU A 16 11.98 -10.78 -8.58
N TYR A 17 12.94 -11.70 -8.78
CA TYR A 17 14.07 -11.90 -7.85
C TYR A 17 14.96 -10.65 -7.81
N GLN A 18 15.03 -9.97 -6.66
CA GLN A 18 15.69 -8.66 -6.51
C GLN A 18 17.22 -8.71 -6.38
N GLY A 19 17.87 -9.37 -7.34
CA GLY A 19 19.30 -9.74 -7.35
C GLY A 19 20.30 -8.60 -7.58
N GLY A 20 19.89 -7.33 -7.49
CA GLY A 20 20.80 -6.19 -7.73
C GLY A 20 20.25 -4.82 -7.35
N LYS A 21 19.55 -4.14 -8.26
CA LYS A 21 18.98 -2.79 -8.07
C LYS A 21 17.54 -2.91 -7.56
N ARG A 22 17.41 -2.82 -6.24
CA ARG A 22 16.22 -3.26 -5.52
C ARG A 22 15.09 -2.26 -5.60
N ASN A 23 14.02 -2.65 -6.27
CA ASN A 23 12.70 -2.16 -5.95
C ASN A 23 12.46 -2.38 -4.44
N PRO A 24 12.08 -1.37 -3.65
CA PRO A 24 11.88 -1.56 -2.22
C PRO A 24 10.68 -2.47 -1.89
N ALA A 25 9.77 -2.69 -2.85
CA ALA A 25 8.62 -3.55 -2.71
C ALA A 25 8.87 -4.93 -3.34
N PHE A 26 8.53 -5.98 -2.61
CA PHE A 26 8.49 -7.37 -3.09
C PHE A 26 7.05 -7.86 -3.07
N GLN A 27 6.51 -8.25 -4.23
CA GLN A 27 5.13 -8.69 -4.37
C GLN A 27 5.06 -10.22 -4.39
N MET A 28 4.18 -10.78 -3.56
CA MET A 28 3.88 -12.21 -3.49
C MET A 28 2.40 -12.43 -3.81
N SER A 29 2.02 -13.67 -4.12
CA SER A 29 0.64 -13.96 -4.50
C SER A 29 -0.36 -13.67 -3.37
N VAL A 30 -1.58 -13.26 -3.70
CA VAL A 30 -2.66 -13.02 -2.72
C VAL A 30 -2.93 -14.25 -1.84
N TRP A 31 -2.69 -15.47 -2.34
CA TRP A 31 -2.87 -16.70 -1.56
C TRP A 31 -1.83 -16.85 -0.44
N GLU A 32 -0.62 -16.34 -0.61
CA GLU A 32 0.38 -16.33 0.46
C GLU A 32 0.06 -15.31 1.55
N TYR A 33 -0.76 -14.29 1.21
CA TYR A 33 -1.15 -13.21 2.09
C TYR A 33 -2.46 -13.43 2.86
N ALA A 34 -3.40 -14.20 2.29
CA ALA A 34 -4.73 -14.39 2.86
C ALA A 34 -4.75 -14.93 4.30
N THR A 35 -3.64 -15.50 4.78
CA THR A 35 -3.52 -16.06 6.14
C THR A 35 -3.04 -15.07 7.20
N ARG A 36 -2.49 -13.91 6.82
CA ARG A 36 -1.80 -13.01 7.77
C ARG A 36 -2.69 -12.03 8.52
N GLY A 37 -3.88 -11.75 8.01
CA GLY A 37 -4.81 -10.79 8.61
C GLY A 37 -4.29 -9.34 8.52
N PHE A 38 -5.09 -8.46 7.92
CA PHE A 38 -4.71 -7.06 7.70
C PHE A 38 -5.63 -6.11 8.47
N ARG A 39 -5.13 -4.89 8.73
CA ARG A 39 -5.94 -3.77 9.26
C ARG A 39 -5.58 -2.47 8.55
N VAL A 40 -6.58 -1.60 8.40
CA VAL A 40 -6.39 -0.27 7.79
C VAL A 40 -5.62 0.61 8.75
N ILE A 41 -4.50 1.16 8.29
CA ILE A 41 -3.65 2.08 9.06
C ILE A 41 -3.67 3.51 8.53
N GLY A 42 -4.25 3.75 7.34
CA GLY A 42 -4.41 5.09 6.79
C GLY A 42 -5.05 5.13 5.41
N GLY A 43 -5.19 6.35 4.88
CA GLY A 43 -5.69 6.63 3.54
C GLY A 43 -4.77 7.60 2.79
N LEU A 44 -4.64 7.43 1.47
CA LEU A 44 -3.82 8.25 0.59
C LEU A 44 -4.67 8.99 -0.44
N ASP A 45 -4.51 10.31 -0.57
CA ASP A 45 -5.08 11.15 -1.66
C ASP A 45 -4.25 11.00 -2.95
N VAL A 46 -4.04 9.76 -3.35
CA VAL A 46 -3.24 9.40 -4.53
C VAL A 46 -3.89 8.21 -5.21
N SER A 47 -3.90 8.20 -6.55
CA SER A 47 -4.52 7.11 -7.29
C SER A 47 -3.75 5.79 -7.12
N LEU A 48 -4.47 4.67 -6.99
CA LEU A 48 -3.87 3.33 -6.92
C LEU A 48 -2.99 3.02 -8.14
N PRO A 49 -3.36 3.39 -9.39
CA PRO A 49 -2.47 3.23 -10.54
C PRO A 49 -1.13 3.97 -10.41
N ASP A 50 -1.10 5.18 -9.85
CA ASP A 50 0.15 5.94 -9.67
C ASP A 50 1.05 5.29 -8.60
N LEU A 51 0.45 4.84 -7.50
CA LEU A 51 1.15 4.11 -6.44
C LEU A 51 1.72 2.77 -6.95
N ALA A 52 0.92 2.02 -7.71
CA ALA A 52 1.33 0.77 -8.32
C ALA A 52 2.45 0.98 -9.36
N ALA A 53 2.34 2.02 -10.21
CA ALA A 53 3.37 2.36 -11.19
C ALA A 53 4.71 2.73 -10.52
N ARG A 54 4.67 3.48 -9.42
CA ARG A 54 5.86 3.86 -8.63
C ARG A 54 6.63 2.65 -8.15
N LEU A 55 5.93 1.67 -7.56
CA LEU A 55 6.51 0.48 -6.97
C LEU A 55 6.52 -0.74 -7.91
N ARG A 56 6.15 -0.55 -9.19
CA ARG A 56 6.02 -1.62 -10.19
C ARG A 56 5.23 -2.82 -9.68
N LEU A 57 4.09 -2.53 -9.07
CA LEU A 57 3.15 -3.52 -8.54
C LEU A 57 2.15 -3.94 -9.62
N ASP A 58 1.75 -5.20 -9.58
CA ASP A 58 0.56 -5.67 -10.28
C ASP A 58 -0.67 -5.45 -9.40
N VAL A 59 -1.68 -4.79 -9.96
CA VAL A 59 -2.97 -4.58 -9.29
C VAL A 59 -3.89 -5.74 -9.63
N GLU A 60 -4.31 -6.47 -8.61
CA GLU A 60 -5.25 -7.56 -8.73
C GLU A 60 -6.67 -7.05 -8.49
N ARG A 61 -7.60 -7.44 -9.36
CA ARG A 61 -9.03 -7.15 -9.20
C ARG A 61 -9.70 -8.34 -8.53
N GLY A 62 -10.12 -8.15 -7.29
CA GLY A 62 -10.73 -9.17 -6.44
C GLY A 62 -12.17 -8.84 -6.03
N TRP A 63 -12.75 -9.73 -5.23
CA TRP A 63 -14.05 -9.54 -4.59
C TRP A 63 -13.87 -9.54 -3.07
N CYS A 64 -14.30 -8.48 -2.39
CA CYS A 64 -14.60 -8.50 -0.95
C CYS A 64 -16.12 -8.59 -0.78
N ASP A 65 -16.61 -9.10 0.35
CA ASP A 65 -18.04 -9.38 0.63
C ASP A 65 -19.03 -8.22 0.36
N LEU A 66 -18.54 -7.00 0.10
CA LEU A 66 -19.29 -5.78 -0.17
C LEU A 66 -19.08 -5.20 -1.60
N GLY A 67 -18.29 -5.84 -2.46
CA GLY A 67 -18.07 -5.40 -3.85
C GLY A 67 -16.70 -5.77 -4.44
N THR A 68 -16.46 -5.32 -5.67
CA THR A 68 -15.17 -5.46 -6.35
C THR A 68 -14.15 -4.48 -5.78
N VAL A 69 -12.94 -4.98 -5.54
CA VAL A 69 -11.83 -4.20 -4.99
C VAL A 69 -10.61 -4.38 -5.87
N ASP A 70 -10.00 -3.27 -6.27
CA ASP A 70 -8.65 -3.28 -6.84
C ASP A 70 -7.65 -3.22 -5.70
N ALA A 71 -6.75 -4.19 -5.62
CA ALA A 71 -5.76 -4.27 -4.55
C ALA A 71 -4.38 -4.70 -5.04
N ALA A 72 -3.34 -4.24 -4.35
CA ALA A 72 -1.98 -4.72 -4.54
C ALA A 72 -1.40 -5.08 -3.16
N MET A 73 -0.92 -6.31 -3.00
CA MET A 73 -0.31 -6.80 -1.77
C MET A 73 1.20 -6.96 -1.97
N PHE A 74 2.01 -6.45 -1.05
CA PHE A 74 3.45 -6.42 -1.20
C PHE A 74 4.15 -6.22 0.15
N LYS A 75 5.45 -6.49 0.17
CA LYS A 75 6.32 -6.36 1.32
C LYS A 75 7.32 -5.25 1.12
N VAL A 76 7.48 -4.38 2.11
CA VAL A 76 8.53 -3.35 2.15
C VAL A 76 9.26 -3.45 3.48
N ARG A 77 10.58 -3.59 3.44
CA ARG A 77 11.45 -3.71 4.64
C ARG A 77 10.95 -4.74 5.67
N GLY A 78 10.38 -5.84 5.19
CA GLY A 78 9.85 -6.91 6.05
C GLY A 78 8.41 -6.73 6.52
N ILE A 79 7.81 -5.56 6.29
CA ILE A 79 6.42 -5.26 6.65
C ILE A 79 5.52 -5.60 5.47
N ASP A 80 4.44 -6.31 5.76
CA ASP A 80 3.42 -6.70 4.82
C ASP A 80 2.35 -5.61 4.69
N PHE A 81 2.14 -5.13 3.47
CA PHE A 81 1.18 -4.10 3.13
C PHE A 81 0.16 -4.59 2.10
N ALA A 82 -1.01 -3.98 2.13
CA ALA A 82 -1.92 -3.97 0.99
C ALA A 82 -2.39 -2.54 0.71
N LEU A 83 -2.49 -2.19 -0.56
CA LEU A 83 -3.18 -1.00 -1.03
C LEU A 83 -4.49 -1.44 -1.65
N SER A 84 -5.60 -0.77 -1.31
CA SER A 84 -6.90 -1.13 -1.88
C SER A 84 -7.74 0.08 -2.22
N ARG A 85 -8.52 -0.03 -3.30
CA ARG A 85 -9.59 0.90 -3.63
C ARG A 85 -10.90 0.13 -3.81
N ALA A 86 -11.91 0.47 -3.01
CA ALA A 86 -13.25 -0.10 -3.15
C ALA A 86 -14.01 0.59 -4.29
N GLU A 87 -14.64 -0.20 -5.16
CA GLU A 87 -15.54 0.33 -6.19
C GLU A 87 -16.77 0.96 -5.50
N GLY A 88 -16.97 2.26 -5.66
CA GLY A 88 -18.10 3.00 -5.06
C GLY A 88 -17.81 3.79 -3.79
N ASN A 89 -16.56 3.83 -3.28
CA ASN A 89 -16.19 4.77 -2.23
C ASN A 89 -16.32 6.22 -2.74
N PRO A 90 -17.13 7.10 -2.09
CA PRO A 90 -17.23 8.50 -2.48
C PRO A 90 -15.93 9.29 -2.23
N ALA A 91 -15.08 8.80 -1.32
CA ALA A 91 -13.71 9.32 -1.17
C ALA A 91 -12.80 8.65 -2.22
N PRO A 92 -11.97 9.43 -2.95
CA PRO A 92 -11.04 8.89 -3.93
C PRO A 92 -9.87 8.11 -3.32
N ASP A 93 -9.78 8.12 -1.99
CA ASP A 93 -8.66 7.65 -1.19
C ASP A 93 -8.37 6.16 -1.41
N VAL A 94 -7.07 5.86 -1.50
CA VAL A 94 -6.57 4.49 -1.44
C VAL A 94 -6.33 4.13 0.03
N HIS A 95 -6.94 3.05 0.50
CA HIS A 95 -6.67 2.56 1.84
C HIS A 95 -5.34 1.83 1.90
N VAL A 96 -4.57 2.14 2.94
CA VAL A 96 -3.33 1.46 3.31
C VAL A 96 -3.64 0.47 4.42
N TRP A 97 -3.29 -0.78 4.17
CA TRP A 97 -3.40 -1.86 5.13
C TRP A 97 -2.01 -2.35 5.52
N ALA A 98 -1.82 -2.68 6.79
CA ALA A 98 -0.66 -3.42 7.26
C ALA A 98 -1.08 -4.72 7.93
N ALA A 99 -0.20 -5.72 7.92
CA ALA A 99 -0.41 -6.96 8.65
C ALA A 99 -0.60 -6.69 10.15
N ARG A 100 -1.48 -7.46 10.79
CA ARG A 100 -1.85 -7.24 12.20
C ARG A 100 -0.68 -7.36 13.17
N GLU A 101 0.36 -8.12 12.81
CA GLU A 101 1.61 -8.25 13.58
C GLU A 101 2.41 -6.94 13.68
N GLN A 102 2.17 -5.96 12.81
CA GLN A 102 2.79 -4.65 12.86
C GLN A 102 2.04 -3.75 13.86
N GLU A 103 2.53 -3.62 15.08
CA GLU A 103 1.86 -2.84 16.14
C GLU A 103 1.92 -1.32 15.92
N ASP A 104 3.08 -0.83 15.47
CA ASP A 104 3.28 0.60 15.21
C ASP A 104 2.83 0.98 13.80
N ALA A 105 1.60 1.49 13.70
CA ALA A 105 0.98 1.94 12.45
C ALA A 105 1.67 3.17 11.87
N GLU A 106 2.13 4.09 12.71
CA GLU A 106 2.78 5.33 12.28
C GLU A 106 4.13 5.04 11.64
N ALA A 107 4.95 4.21 12.29
CA ALA A 107 6.24 3.78 11.75
C ALA A 107 6.07 2.97 10.45
N ALA A 108 5.02 2.15 10.34
CA ALA A 108 4.70 1.43 9.12
C ALA A 108 4.35 2.37 7.96
N LEU A 109 3.54 3.41 8.22
CA LEU A 109 3.23 4.44 7.23
C LEU A 109 4.48 5.18 6.79
N ASP A 110 5.36 5.58 7.71
CA ASP A 110 6.61 6.27 7.35
C ASP A 110 7.51 5.42 6.44
N VAL A 111 7.57 4.11 6.68
CA VAL A 111 8.30 3.17 5.81
C VAL A 111 7.68 3.14 4.41
N LEU A 112 6.36 3.08 4.32
CA LEU A 112 5.66 3.08 3.04
C LEU A 112 5.86 4.39 2.29
N LEU A 113 5.62 5.54 2.94
CA LEU A 113 5.75 6.87 2.36
C LEU A 113 7.19 7.13 1.88
N SER A 114 8.19 6.76 2.68
CA SER A 114 9.59 6.84 2.29
C SER A 114 9.89 5.99 1.05
N SER A 115 9.28 4.82 0.91
CA SER A 115 9.48 3.95 -0.27
C SER A 115 8.78 4.49 -1.52
N LEU A 116 7.62 5.11 -1.33
CA LEU A 116 6.90 5.83 -2.38
C LEU A 116 7.61 7.13 -2.78
N GLY A 117 8.47 7.70 -1.93
CA GLY A 117 9.16 8.97 -2.17
C GLY A 117 8.24 10.18 -2.01
N VAL A 118 7.21 10.07 -1.16
CA VAL A 118 6.25 11.14 -0.84
C VAL A 118 6.27 11.41 0.67
N GLY A 119 5.85 12.60 1.10
CA GLY A 119 5.74 12.93 2.52
C GLY A 119 4.34 12.65 3.09
N ARG A 120 4.13 12.99 4.36
CA ARG A 120 2.86 12.74 5.06
C ARG A 120 1.69 13.58 4.54
N GLU A 121 1.94 14.61 3.73
CA GLU A 121 0.94 15.48 3.11
C GLU A 121 -0.02 14.77 2.14
N VAL A 122 0.27 13.52 1.76
CA VAL A 122 -0.65 12.71 0.96
C VAL A 122 -1.64 11.91 1.80
N LEU A 123 -1.50 11.92 3.12
CA LEU A 123 -2.38 11.17 4.01
C LEU A 123 -3.70 11.92 4.18
N THR A 124 -4.82 11.25 3.93
CA THR A 124 -6.14 11.80 4.27
C THR A 124 -6.50 11.52 5.73
N PHE A 125 -6.07 10.35 6.21
CA PHE A 125 -6.13 9.96 7.61
C PHE A 125 -5.06 8.91 7.91
N TRP A 126 -4.76 8.73 9.19
CA TRP A 126 -3.87 7.67 9.69
C TRP A 126 -4.23 7.30 11.13
N GLY A 127 -3.86 6.10 11.55
CA GLY A 127 -4.10 5.63 12.92
C GLY A 127 -4.47 4.17 12.97
N ASP A 128 -4.96 3.75 14.13
CA ASP A 128 -5.33 2.35 14.37
C ASP A 128 -6.86 2.26 14.57
N PRO A 129 -7.54 1.26 14.00
CA PRO A 129 -8.97 1.09 14.22
C PRO A 129 -9.35 0.93 15.70
N ASP A 130 -8.45 0.39 16.53
CA ASP A 130 -8.69 0.21 17.96
C ASP A 130 -8.44 1.48 18.78
N SER A 131 -7.57 2.38 18.29
CA SER A 131 -7.19 3.63 18.97
C SER A 131 -7.85 4.89 18.39
N GLY A 132 -8.51 4.76 17.23
CA GLY A 132 -9.09 5.85 16.46
C GLY A 132 -8.17 6.38 15.35
N TYR A 133 -8.77 7.05 14.38
CA TYR A 133 -8.05 7.69 13.27
C TYR A 133 -7.86 9.19 13.51
N THR A 134 -6.68 9.68 13.12
CA THR A 134 -6.35 11.10 13.03
C THR A 134 -6.48 11.55 11.58
N THR A 135 -7.17 12.66 11.34
CA THR A 135 -7.28 13.30 10.02
C THR A 135 -6.21 14.39 9.87
N GLN A 136 -5.73 14.63 8.65
CA GLN A 136 -4.93 15.82 8.35
C GLN A 136 -5.79 17.08 8.22
#